data_AF-A0A3E1ER89-F1
#
_entry.id   AF-A0A3E1ER89-F1
#
_cell.length_a   1.000
_cell.length_b   1.000
_cell.length_c   1.000
_cell.angle_alpha   90.00
_cell.angle_beta   90.00
_cell.angle_gamma   90.00
#
_symmetry.space_group_name_H-M   'P 1'
#
loop_
_entity.id
_entity.type
_entity.pdbx_description
1 polymer ?
#
loop_
_entity_poly.entity_id
_entity_poly.type
_entity_poly.pdbx_seq_one_letter_code
_entity_poly.pdbx_strand_id
1 'polypeptide(L)'
;MLDSDGEQVELLRKIGFKVHYGDATRLELLHAAGAGHAKLAVLTLASVEKSLKIVRLLQRHFPQVRILVRVRGRLEAYELLDAGVEDVYRETLDASLEMAVAGMRHLGVPGHSAVRAARQFRRHDEGAVRRMAAVRHDRAAYLSEARQSVKVLEEVLRSDAEREGLDDGWSEGSEK
;
A
#
# COMPACT_ATOMS: atom_id res chain seq x y z
N MET A 1 -11.04 8.35 17.24
CA MET A 1 -11.20 8.49 15.78
C MET A 1 -11.47 9.95 15.45
N LEU A 2 -11.00 10.42 14.29
CA LEU A 2 -11.24 11.77 13.76
C LEU A 2 -11.93 11.63 12.41
N ASP A 3 -13.03 12.35 12.21
CA ASP A 3 -13.71 12.39 10.91
C ASP A 3 -14.26 13.79 10.65
N SER A 4 -14.28 14.18 9.38
CA SER A 4 -14.82 15.47 8.92
C SER A 4 -16.26 15.37 8.43
N ASP A 5 -16.83 14.17 8.32
CA ASP A 5 -18.23 13.93 7.99
C ASP A 5 -19.08 13.87 9.26
N GLY A 6 -19.98 14.84 9.41
CA GLY A 6 -20.83 14.98 10.60
C GLY A 6 -21.80 13.82 10.77
N GLU A 7 -22.35 13.30 9.67
CA GLU A 7 -23.31 12.20 9.68
C GLU A 7 -22.63 10.90 10.14
N GLN A 8 -21.43 10.64 9.62
CA GLN A 8 -20.59 9.51 10.06
C GLN A 8 -20.24 9.62 11.54
N VAL A 9 -19.86 10.81 12.02
CA VAL A 9 -19.53 11.01 13.44
C VAL A 9 -20.73 10.74 14.34
N GLU A 10 -21.92 11.25 13.99
CA GLU A 10 -23.13 11.01 14.76
C GLU A 10 -23.49 9.52 14.83
N LEU A 11 -23.42 8.83 13.69
CA LEU A 11 -23.67 7.40 13.62
C LEU A 11 -22.69 6.63 14.51
N LEU A 12 -21.39 6.89 14.38
CA LEU A 12 -20.35 6.19 15.13
C LEU A 12 -20.44 6.44 16.64
N ARG A 13 -20.82 7.66 17.05
CA ARG A 13 -21.07 7.98 18.46
C ARG A 13 -22.27 7.22 19.02
N LYS A 14 -23.36 7.07 18.25
CA LYS A 14 -24.51 6.25 18.64
C LYS A 14 -24.15 4.77 18.83
N ILE A 15 -23.17 4.28 18.08
CA ILE A 15 -22.62 2.91 18.20
C ILE A 15 -21.64 2.78 19.38
N GLY A 16 -21.25 3.90 20.01
CA GLY A 16 -20.38 3.93 21.20
C GLY A 16 -18.90 4.20 20.89
N PHE A 17 -18.54 4.55 19.65
CA PHE A 17 -17.17 4.93 19.33
C PHE A 17 -16.84 6.33 19.84
N LYS A 18 -15.62 6.48 20.38
CA LYS A 18 -15.05 7.79 20.69
C LYS A 18 -14.55 8.47 19.41
N VAL A 19 -15.39 9.35 18.87
CA VAL A 19 -15.11 10.09 17.62
C VAL A 19 -15.16 11.60 17.87
N HIS A 20 -14.16 12.32 17.35
CA HIS A 20 -14.16 13.77 17.31
C HIS A 20 -14.44 14.23 15.87
N TYR A 21 -15.33 15.21 15.75
CA TYR A 21 -15.67 15.84 14.48
C TYR A 21 -14.68 16.98 14.19
N GLY A 22 -14.11 17.00 12.98
CA GLY A 22 -13.33 18.12 12.48
C GLY A 22 -12.20 17.74 11.52
N ASP A 23 -11.50 18.77 11.02
CA ASP A 23 -10.36 18.59 10.14
C ASP A 23 -9.11 18.14 10.91
N ALA A 24 -8.68 16.90 10.67
CA ALA A 24 -7.49 16.30 11.26
C ALA A 24 -6.18 17.04 10.93
N THR A 25 -6.17 17.96 9.95
CA THR A 25 -5.01 18.82 9.67
C THR A 25 -4.78 19.94 10.69
N ARG A 26 -5.62 20.03 11.74
CA ARG A 26 -5.49 20.97 12.85
C ARG A 26 -4.77 20.31 14.04
N LEU A 27 -3.65 20.89 14.46
CA LEU A 27 -2.85 20.38 15.59
C LEU A 27 -3.67 20.22 16.87
N GLU A 28 -4.49 21.21 17.22
CA GLU A 28 -5.38 21.15 18.39
C GLU A 28 -6.33 19.94 18.38
N LEU A 29 -6.79 19.54 17.19
CA LEU A 29 -7.69 18.39 17.06
C LEU A 29 -6.92 17.07 17.25
N LEU A 30 -5.67 17.00 16.80
CA LEU A 30 -4.78 15.87 17.07
C LEU A 30 -4.50 15.75 18.58
N HIS A 31 -4.24 16.86 19.27
CA HIS A 31 -4.11 16.88 20.73
C HIS A 31 -5.38 16.39 21.42
N ALA A 32 -6.55 16.93 21.05
CA ALA A 32 -7.84 16.54 21.60
C ALA A 32 -8.17 15.05 21.37
N ALA A 33 -7.70 14.49 20.25
CA ALA A 33 -7.81 13.07 19.94
C ALA A 33 -6.84 12.19 20.74
N GLY A 34 -5.93 12.78 21.52
CA GLY A 34 -4.97 12.08 22.37
C GLY A 34 -3.65 11.75 21.68
N ALA A 35 -3.27 12.42 20.59
CA ALA A 35 -2.01 12.17 19.89
C ALA A 35 -0.77 12.25 20.80
N GLY A 36 -0.82 13.09 21.85
CA GLY A 36 0.27 13.20 22.85
C GLY A 36 0.59 11.90 23.59
N HIS A 37 -0.37 10.98 23.71
CA HIS A 37 -0.20 9.70 24.41
C HIS A 37 -0.36 8.50 23.46
N ALA A 38 -0.62 8.75 22.18
CA ALA A 38 -0.81 7.70 21.20
C ALA A 38 0.53 7.01 20.91
N LYS A 39 0.46 5.70 20.62
CA LYS A 39 1.60 4.93 20.10
C LYS A 39 1.54 4.78 18.58
N LEU A 40 0.36 4.94 18.01
CA LEU A 40 0.05 4.61 16.63
C LEU A 40 -1.01 5.57 16.09
N ALA A 41 -0.78 6.10 14.89
CA ALA A 41 -1.76 6.81 14.08
C ALA A 41 -1.98 6.04 12.78
N VAL A 42 -3.25 5.81 12.43
CA VAL A 42 -3.65 5.19 11.17
C VAL A 42 -4.37 6.25 10.33
N LEU A 43 -3.78 6.61 9.19
CA LEU A 43 -4.30 7.62 8.28
C LEU A 43 -4.98 6.94 7.10
N THR A 44 -6.29 7.14 6.98
CA THR A 44 -7.13 6.51 5.93
C THR A 44 -7.77 7.54 4.98
N LEU A 45 -7.26 8.77 4.95
CA LEU A 45 -7.84 9.87 4.18
C LEU A 45 -7.73 9.64 2.67
N ALA A 46 -8.71 10.14 1.91
CA ALA A 46 -8.69 10.09 0.45
C ALA A 46 -7.65 11.05 -0.19
N SER A 47 -7.36 12.17 0.47
CA SER A 47 -6.40 13.18 0.01
C SER A 47 -5.00 12.89 0.54
N VAL A 48 -4.05 12.76 -0.39
CA VAL A 48 -2.63 12.59 -0.08
C VAL A 48 -2.05 13.87 0.52
N GLU A 49 -2.51 15.03 0.09
CA GLU A 49 -2.09 16.35 0.57
C GLU A 49 -2.44 16.53 2.05
N LYS A 50 -3.67 16.16 2.44
CA LYS A 50 -4.07 16.16 3.86
C LYS A 50 -3.25 15.15 4.66
N SER A 51 -3.01 13.96 4.11
CA SER A 51 -2.20 12.93 4.77
C SER A 51 -0.78 13.42 5.03
N LEU A 52 -0.11 14.04 4.04
CA LEU A 52 1.21 14.65 4.19
C LEU A 52 1.23 15.75 5.25
N LYS A 53 0.21 16.61 5.29
CA LYS A 53 0.11 17.65 6.31
C LYS A 53 -0.01 17.05 7.72
N ILE A 54 -0.82 16.01 7.89
CA ILE A 54 -0.98 15.33 9.18
C ILE A 54 0.32 14.61 9.57
N VAL A 55 0.98 13.92 8.62
CA VAL A 55 2.28 13.28 8.83
C VAL A 55 3.30 14.27 9.38
N ARG A 56 3.44 15.44 8.74
CA ARG A 56 4.39 16.49 9.19
C ARG A 56 4.05 17.00 10.59
N LEU A 57 2.76 17.15 10.92
CA LEU A 57 2.33 17.54 12.27
C LEU A 57 2.67 16.44 13.30
N LEU A 58 2.38 15.18 12.98
CA LEU A 58 2.68 14.04 13.84
C LEU A 58 4.19 13.91 14.08
N GLN A 59 5.01 13.93 13.03
CA GLN A 59 6.46 13.86 13.14
C GLN A 59 7.05 15.02 13.95
N ARG A 60 6.51 16.24 13.81
CA ARG A 60 7.01 17.43 14.50
C ARG A 60 6.61 17.51 15.97
N HIS A 61 5.36 17.20 16.29
CA HIS A 61 4.78 17.44 17.62
C HIS A 61 4.62 16.17 18.45
N PHE A 62 4.60 15.00 17.80
CA PHE A 62 4.37 13.70 18.42
C PHE A 62 5.33 12.63 17.86
N PRO A 63 6.66 12.83 17.93
CA PRO A 63 7.64 11.95 17.32
C PRO A 63 7.59 10.49 17.83
N GLN A 64 6.97 10.25 18.98
CA GLN A 64 6.72 8.92 19.54
C GLN A 64 5.63 8.13 18.79
N VAL A 65 4.80 8.78 17.99
CA VAL A 65 3.66 8.17 17.31
C VAL A 65 4.14 7.52 16.02
N ARG A 66 4.03 6.19 15.93
CA ARG A 66 4.22 5.47 14.67
C ARG A 66 3.06 5.77 13.71
N ILE A 67 3.33 5.92 12.42
CA ILE A 67 2.34 6.35 11.43
C ILE A 67 2.17 5.28 10.36
N LEU A 68 0.94 4.80 10.20
CA LEU A 68 0.53 3.91 9.12
C LEU A 68 -0.37 4.70 8.18
N VAL A 69 -0.10 4.66 6.88
CA VAL A 69 -0.83 5.48 5.90
C VAL A 69 -1.39 4.61 4.78
N ARG A 70 -2.69 4.71 4.56
CA ARG A 70 -3.35 4.20 3.35
C ARG A 70 -3.18 5.22 2.22
N VAL A 71 -2.79 4.75 1.05
CA VAL A 71 -2.67 5.54 -0.17
C VAL A 71 -3.38 4.85 -1.33
N ARG A 72 -3.80 5.62 -2.33
CA ARG A 72 -4.53 5.09 -3.50
C ARG A 72 -3.63 4.28 -4.43
N GLY A 73 -2.43 4.75 -4.69
CA GLY A 73 -1.51 4.12 -5.63
C GLY A 73 -0.04 4.38 -5.34
N ARG A 74 0.79 4.10 -6.34
CA ARG A 74 2.25 4.24 -6.23
C ARG A 74 2.70 5.69 -6.14
N LEU A 75 2.04 6.60 -6.87
CA LEU A 75 2.43 8.01 -6.90
C LEU A 75 2.29 8.64 -5.52
N GLU A 76 1.15 8.43 -4.86
CA GLU A 76 0.95 8.86 -3.49
C GLU A 76 1.89 8.13 -2.52
N ALA A 77 2.16 6.84 -2.74
CA ALA A 77 3.14 6.13 -1.93
C ALA A 77 4.51 6.79 -1.97
N TYR A 78 4.96 7.26 -3.14
CA TYR A 78 6.22 7.97 -3.28
C TYR A 78 6.26 9.26 -2.45
N GLU A 79 5.18 10.06 -2.49
CA GLU A 79 5.10 11.28 -1.67
C GLU A 79 5.25 11.00 -0.18
N LEU A 80 4.64 9.92 0.32
CA LEU A 80 4.68 9.54 1.73
C LEU A 80 6.03 8.94 2.13
N LEU A 81 6.65 8.15 1.24
CA LEU A 81 8.00 7.62 1.43
C LEU A 81 9.04 8.76 1.48
N ASP A 82 8.94 9.75 0.61
CA ASP A 82 9.79 10.96 0.62
C ASP A 82 9.61 11.78 1.91
N ALA A 83 8.39 11.76 2.47
CA ALA A 83 8.11 12.37 3.77
C ALA A 83 8.61 11.53 4.96
N GLY A 84 9.34 10.44 4.72
CA GLY A 84 9.92 9.58 5.75
C GLY A 84 8.92 8.64 6.43
N VAL A 85 7.77 8.36 5.81
CA VAL A 85 6.82 7.36 6.32
C VAL A 85 7.20 6.00 5.77
N GLU A 86 7.54 5.07 6.67
CA GLU A 86 7.96 3.71 6.28
C GLU A 86 6.77 2.77 6.02
N ASP A 87 5.69 2.93 6.79
CA ASP A 87 4.51 2.05 6.78
C ASP A 87 3.40 2.61 5.86
N VAL A 88 3.58 2.43 4.56
CA VAL A 88 2.65 2.90 3.52
C VAL A 88 1.95 1.72 2.84
N TYR A 89 0.61 1.74 2.82
CA TYR A 89 -0.25 0.67 2.33
C TYR A 89 -1.09 1.15 1.15
N ARG A 90 -1.00 0.45 0.02
CA ARG A 90 -1.78 0.76 -1.18
C ARG A 90 -3.15 0.08 -1.10
N GLU A 91 -4.20 0.88 -1.19
CA GLU A 91 -5.59 0.50 -0.92
C GLU A 91 -6.07 -0.76 -1.67
N THR A 92 -5.68 -0.91 -2.93
CA THR A 92 -6.21 -1.97 -3.79
C THR A 92 -5.25 -3.15 -3.99
N LEU A 93 -4.04 -3.11 -3.40
CA LEU A 93 -3.02 -4.12 -3.68
C LEU A 93 -3.47 -5.51 -3.23
N ASP A 94 -3.89 -5.64 -1.97
CA ASP A 94 -4.26 -6.95 -1.42
C ASP A 94 -5.48 -7.56 -2.13
N ALA A 95 -6.50 -6.75 -2.41
CA ALA A 95 -7.67 -7.19 -3.18
C ALA A 95 -7.28 -7.63 -4.60
N SER A 96 -6.35 -6.92 -5.24
CA SER A 96 -5.84 -7.30 -6.58
C SER A 96 -5.06 -8.61 -6.54
N LEU A 97 -4.30 -8.86 -5.47
CA LEU A 97 -3.56 -10.11 -5.29
C LEU A 97 -4.50 -11.29 -5.02
N GLU A 98 -5.55 -11.09 -4.21
CA GLU A 98 -6.60 -12.10 -4.02
C GLU A 98 -7.30 -12.44 -5.33
N MET A 99 -7.63 -11.43 -6.14
CA MET A 99 -8.21 -11.63 -7.46
C MET A 99 -7.26 -12.40 -8.40
N ALA A 100 -5.96 -12.10 -8.36
CA ALA A 100 -4.96 -12.85 -9.13
C ALA A 100 -4.88 -14.32 -8.69
N VAL A 101 -4.94 -14.59 -7.37
CA VAL A 101 -5.01 -15.97 -6.85
C VAL A 101 -6.25 -16.68 -7.34
N ALA A 102 -7.42 -16.04 -7.27
CA ALA A 102 -8.67 -16.62 -7.77
C ALA A 102 -8.58 -16.91 -9.28
N GLY A 103 -8.07 -15.96 -10.07
CA GLY A 103 -7.85 -16.13 -11.51
C GLY A 103 -6.94 -17.32 -11.84
N MET A 104 -5.78 -17.41 -11.19
CA MET A 104 -4.86 -18.55 -11.35
C MET A 104 -5.54 -19.88 -11.03
N ARG A 105 -6.34 -19.95 -9.96
CA ARG A 105 -7.08 -21.16 -9.60
C ARG A 105 -8.13 -21.54 -10.63
N HIS A 106 -8.83 -20.56 -11.21
CA HIS A 106 -9.77 -20.81 -12.30
C HIS A 106 -9.09 -21.31 -13.57
N LEU A 107 -7.82 -20.97 -13.77
CA LEU A 107 -6.98 -21.45 -14.86
C LEU A 107 -6.30 -22.81 -14.56
N GLY A 108 -6.64 -23.45 -13.44
CA GLY A 108 -6.12 -24.78 -13.09
C GLY A 108 -4.82 -24.79 -12.28
N VAL A 109 -4.29 -23.61 -11.90
CA VAL A 109 -3.10 -23.55 -11.04
C VAL A 109 -3.44 -24.06 -9.63
N PRO A 110 -2.62 -24.96 -9.05
CA PRO A 110 -2.82 -25.41 -7.67
C PRO A 110 -2.87 -24.26 -6.67
N GLY A 111 -3.77 -24.34 -5.69
CA GLY A 111 -4.06 -23.23 -4.78
C GLY A 111 -2.85 -22.76 -3.96
N HIS A 112 -1.97 -23.67 -3.54
CA HIS A 112 -0.75 -23.32 -2.81
C HIS A 112 0.24 -22.56 -3.72
N SER A 113 0.37 -22.98 -4.98
CA SER A 113 1.22 -22.32 -5.97
C SER A 113 0.71 -20.92 -6.30
N ALA A 114 -0.60 -20.76 -6.51
CA ALA A 114 -1.22 -19.46 -6.76
C ALA A 114 -0.98 -18.47 -5.60
N VAL A 115 -1.18 -18.92 -4.35
CA VAL A 115 -0.92 -18.10 -3.15
C VAL A 115 0.56 -17.77 -3.02
N ARG A 116 1.46 -18.70 -3.34
CA ARG A 116 2.92 -18.47 -3.30
C ARG A 116 3.34 -17.44 -4.34
N ALA A 117 2.85 -17.52 -5.57
CA ALA A 117 3.11 -16.55 -6.62
C ALA A 117 2.66 -15.13 -6.21
N ALA A 118 1.44 -14.99 -5.67
CA ALA A 118 0.95 -13.70 -5.18
C ALA A 118 1.80 -13.13 -4.03
N ARG A 119 2.28 -13.98 -3.11
CA ARG A 119 3.20 -13.57 -2.03
C ARG A 119 4.56 -13.12 -2.58
N GLN A 120 5.08 -13.77 -3.61
CA GLN A 120 6.33 -13.38 -4.27
C GLN A 120 6.18 -12.05 -4.99
N PHE A 121 5.11 -11.89 -5.76
CA PHE A 121 4.75 -10.64 -6.41
C PHE A 121 4.68 -9.51 -5.38
N ARG A 122 3.95 -9.68 -4.27
CA ARG A 122 3.82 -8.63 -3.24
C ARG A 122 5.18 -8.16 -2.72
N ARG A 123 6.06 -9.09 -2.35
CA ARG A 123 7.39 -8.75 -1.81
C ARG A 123 8.22 -7.97 -2.83
N HIS A 124 8.22 -8.44 -4.09
CA HIS A 124 8.94 -7.76 -5.16
C HIS A 124 8.38 -6.38 -5.43
N ASP A 125 7.06 -6.28 -5.54
CA ASP A 125 6.33 -5.07 -5.88
C ASP A 125 6.49 -3.97 -4.81
N GLU A 126 6.37 -4.33 -3.53
CA GLU A 126 6.63 -3.40 -2.42
C GLU A 126 8.09 -2.95 -2.35
N GLY A 127 9.03 -3.83 -2.67
CA GLY A 127 10.45 -3.48 -2.80
C GLY A 127 10.70 -2.53 -3.96
N ALA A 128 10.08 -2.80 -5.12
CA ALA A 128 10.17 -1.99 -6.32
C ALA A 128 9.62 -0.58 -6.09
N VAL A 129 8.46 -0.43 -5.45
CA VAL A 129 7.90 0.88 -5.11
C VAL A 129 8.90 1.72 -4.31
N ARG A 130 9.59 1.13 -3.32
CA ARG A 130 10.59 1.86 -2.52
C ARG A 130 11.81 2.28 -3.35
N ARG A 131 12.35 1.39 -4.18
CA ARG A 131 13.49 1.72 -5.06
C ARG A 131 13.12 2.79 -6.09
N MET A 132 11.94 2.67 -6.69
CA MET A 132 11.43 3.64 -7.67
C MET A 132 11.15 5.00 -7.04
N ALA A 133 10.67 5.06 -5.80
CA ALA A 133 10.51 6.31 -5.05
C ALA A 133 11.86 7.04 -4.92
N ALA A 134 12.92 6.32 -4.55
CA ALA A 134 14.26 6.89 -4.34
C ALA A 134 14.87 7.54 -5.60
N VAL A 135 14.46 7.11 -6.79
CA VAL A 135 14.95 7.64 -8.08
C VAL A 135 13.90 8.43 -8.86
N ARG A 136 12.74 8.72 -8.27
CA ARG A 136 11.57 9.27 -8.99
C ARG A 136 11.81 10.63 -9.66
N HIS A 137 12.78 11.39 -9.15
CA HIS A 137 13.14 12.72 -9.67
C HIS A 137 14.15 12.68 -10.82
N ASP A 138 14.72 11.51 -11.12
CA ASP A 138 15.56 11.28 -12.30
C ASP A 138 14.82 10.36 -13.26
N ARG A 139 14.36 10.92 -14.38
CA ARG A 139 13.57 10.18 -15.38
C ARG A 139 14.36 9.00 -15.98
N ALA A 140 15.65 9.15 -16.22
CA ALA A 140 16.45 8.10 -16.82
C ALA A 140 16.66 6.96 -15.82
N ALA A 141 17.00 7.29 -14.58
CA ALA A 141 17.14 6.31 -13.49
C ALA A 141 15.81 5.59 -13.21
N TYR A 142 14.70 6.31 -13.15
CA TYR A 142 13.37 5.73 -12.96
C TYR A 142 13.00 4.71 -14.04
N LEU A 143 13.22 5.06 -15.32
CA LEU A 143 12.95 4.14 -16.43
C LEU A 143 13.84 2.91 -16.38
N SER A 144 15.12 3.08 -15.99
CA SER A 144 16.04 1.95 -15.84
C SER A 144 15.61 1.02 -14.72
N GLU A 145 15.29 1.56 -13.54
CA GLU A 145 14.82 0.80 -12.38
C GLU A 145 13.49 0.08 -12.69
N ALA A 146 12.56 0.75 -13.36
CA ALA A 146 11.28 0.15 -13.76
C ALA A 146 11.48 -1.07 -14.66
N ARG A 147 12.35 -0.96 -15.68
CA ARG A 147 12.67 -2.09 -16.59
C ARG A 147 13.35 -3.23 -15.84
N GLN A 148 14.31 -2.92 -14.98
CA GLN A 148 14.99 -3.94 -14.17
C GLN A 148 14.01 -4.65 -13.23
N SER A 149 13.11 -3.90 -12.60
CA SER A 149 12.08 -4.45 -11.73
C SER A 149 11.15 -5.43 -12.46
N VAL A 150 10.71 -5.10 -13.68
CA VAL A 150 9.90 -6.02 -14.50
C VAL A 150 10.67 -7.30 -14.81
N LYS A 151 11.92 -7.19 -15.28
CA LYS A 151 12.76 -8.35 -15.60
C LYS A 151 12.96 -9.27 -14.41
N VAL A 152 13.28 -8.71 -13.24
CA VAL A 152 13.49 -9.50 -12.01
C VAL A 152 12.20 -10.18 -11.58
N LEU A 153 11.04 -9.51 -11.70
CA LEU A 153 9.76 -10.14 -11.39
C LEU A 153 9.48 -11.34 -12.29
N GLU A 154 9.70 -11.20 -13.60
CA GLU A 154 9.52 -12.28 -14.57
C GLU A 154 10.43 -13.47 -14.26
N GLU A 155 11.71 -13.22 -13.96
CA GLU A 155 12.66 -14.28 -13.58
C GLU A 155 12.24 -15.01 -12.29
N VAL A 156 11.80 -14.26 -11.28
CA VAL A 156 11.31 -14.82 -10.00
C VAL A 156 10.08 -15.68 -10.21
N LEU A 157 9.09 -15.19 -10.95
CA LEU A 157 7.85 -15.92 -11.21
C LEU A 157 8.08 -17.15 -12.11
N ARG A 158 8.91 -17.02 -13.16
CA ARG A 158 9.27 -18.15 -14.03
C ARG A 158 9.98 -19.26 -13.27
N SER A 159 11.01 -18.91 -12.49
CA SER A 159 11.73 -19.89 -11.68
C SER A 159 10.83 -20.60 -10.67
N ASP A 160 9.83 -19.90 -10.11
CA ASP A 160 8.85 -20.51 -9.22
C ASP A 160 7.86 -21.44 -9.94
N ALA A 161 7.45 -21.09 -11.16
CA ALA A 161 6.61 -21.92 -12.01
C ALA A 161 7.33 -23.21 -12.45
N GLU A 162 8.58 -23.11 -12.90
CA GLU A 162 9.44 -24.24 -13.28
C GLU A 162 9.63 -25.22 -12.12
N ARG A 163 9.91 -24.71 -10.91
CA ARG A 163 10.06 -25.54 -9.70
C ARG A 163 8.82 -26.35 -9.36
N GLU A 164 7.65 -25.89 -9.79
CA GLU A 164 6.37 -26.53 -9.50
C GLU A 164 5.79 -27.27 -10.69
N GLY A 165 6.55 -27.36 -11.79
CA GLY A 165 6.13 -28.06 -13.00
C GLY A 165 4.91 -27.42 -13.66
N LEU A 166 4.78 -26.09 -13.59
CA LEU A 166 3.65 -25.31 -14.16
C LEU A 166 3.96 -24.74 -15.57
N ASP A 167 5.01 -25.24 -16.24
CA ASP A 167 5.62 -24.63 -17.45
C ASP A 167 4.91 -24.97 -18.78
N ASP A 168 3.76 -25.63 -18.73
CA ASP A 168 3.05 -26.17 -19.90
C ASP A 168 1.90 -25.27 -20.44
N GLY A 169 1.71 -24.07 -19.87
CA GLY A 169 0.61 -23.16 -20.26
C GLY A 169 0.98 -21.93 -21.09
N TRP A 170 2.27 -21.60 -21.22
CA TRP A 170 2.75 -20.39 -21.92
C TRP A 170 3.62 -20.68 -23.16
N SER A 171 3.81 -21.95 -23.49
CA SER A 171 4.35 -22.35 -24.79
C SER A 171 3.26 -22.17 -25.86
N GLU A 172 3.56 -21.32 -26.83
CA GLU A 172 2.82 -20.98 -28.05
C GLU A 172 1.66 -21.89 -28.48
N GLY A 173 0.58 -21.22 -28.89
CA GLY A 173 -0.59 -21.72 -29.61
C GLY A 173 -0.59 -23.18 -30.02
N SER A 174 -1.52 -23.94 -29.45
CA SER A 174 -2.01 -25.16 -30.06
C SER A 174 -2.69 -24.81 -31.40
N GLU A 175 -1.91 -24.83 -32.48
CA GLU A 175 -2.45 -25.07 -33.82
C GLU A 175 -3.20 -26.39 -33.81
N LYS A 176 -4.53 -26.32 -33.92
CA LYS A 176 -5.37 -27.28 -34.64
C LYS A 176 -6.58 -26.55 -35.23
#